data_AF-A0A969VUA0-F1
#
_entry.id   AF-A0A969VUA0-F1
#
_cell.length_a   1.000
_cell.length_b   1.000
_cell.length_c   1.000
_cell.angle_alpha   90.00
_cell.angle_beta   90.00
_cell.angle_gamma   90.00
#
_symmetry.space_group_name_H-M   'P 1'
#
loop_
_entity.id
_entity.type
_entity.pdbx_description
1 polymer ?
#
loop_
_entity_poly.entity_id
_entity_poly.type
_entity_poly.pdbx_seq_one_letter_code
_entity_poly.pdbx_strand_id
1 'polypeptide(L)'
;MTTSELKVVSDRKIRANRENAKKSTGPITFEGKQKVAGNAITHALTAERLVIIGENLEEFNTFKESMLKIYEPVGAYEEEIFIKIVEIKW
;
A
#
# COMPACT_ATOMS: atom_id res chain seq x y z
N MET A 1 -8.87 14.07 34.75
CA MET A 1 -8.67 15.07 33.68
C MET A 1 -7.20 15.42 33.66
N THR A 2 -6.41 14.80 32.77
CA THR A 2 -4.98 15.10 32.64
C THR A 2 -4.82 16.32 31.73
N THR A 3 -4.53 17.47 32.34
CA THR A 3 -4.19 18.70 31.64
C THR A 3 -2.84 18.47 30.93
N SER A 4 -2.86 18.34 29.60
CA SER A 4 -1.62 18.31 28.83
C SER A 4 -0.94 19.67 28.98
N GLU A 5 0.23 19.71 29.61
CA GLU A 5 1.08 20.90 29.61
C GLU A 5 1.37 21.30 28.16
N LEU A 6 1.03 22.53 27.80
CA LEU A 6 1.35 23.08 26.48
C LEU A 6 2.87 23.20 26.37
N LYS A 7 3.48 22.33 25.54
CA LYS A 7 4.91 22.30 25.31
C LYS A 7 5.34 23.62 24.66
N VAL A 8 5.99 24.51 25.41
CA VAL A 8 6.56 25.76 24.87
C VAL A 8 7.68 25.38 23.89
N VAL A 9 7.49 25.75 22.61
CA VAL A 9 8.43 25.47 21.53
C VAL A 9 9.17 26.76 21.19
N SER A 10 10.50 26.72 21.07
CA SER A 10 11.28 27.91 20.72
C SER A 10 10.94 28.45 19.34
N ASP A 11 11.07 29.77 19.14
CA ASP A 11 10.79 30.42 17.84
C ASP A 11 11.60 29.82 16.69
N ARG A 12 12.85 29.43 16.96
CA ARG A 12 13.70 28.74 16.00
C ARG A 12 13.06 27.42 15.54
N LYS A 13 12.49 26.65 16.47
CA LYS A 13 11.84 25.38 16.18
C LYS A 13 10.48 25.58 15.50
N ILE A 14 9.73 26.64 15.83
CA ILE A 14 8.51 27.03 15.11
C ILE A 14 8.82 27.37 13.65
N ARG A 15 9.84 28.20 13.40
CA ARG A 15 10.27 28.56 12.04
C ARG A 15 10.70 27.32 11.24
N ALA A 16 11.50 26.44 11.84
CA ALA A 16 11.90 25.19 11.19
C ALA A 16 10.71 24.28 10.87
N ASN A 17 9.75 24.12 11.79
CA ASN A 17 8.55 23.32 11.55
C ASN A 17 7.70 23.88 10.40
N ARG A 18 7.55 25.21 10.30
CA ARG A 18 6.83 25.86 9.19
C ARG A 18 7.50 25.59 7.84
N GLU A 19 8.82 25.69 7.77
CA GLU A 19 9.57 25.41 6.53
C GLU A 19 9.54 23.92 6.16
N ASN A 20 9.61 23.02 7.15
CA ASN A 20 9.52 21.58 6.90
C ASN A 20 8.11 21.15 6.48
N ALA A 21 7.06 21.76 7.03
CA ALA A 21 5.67 21.48 6.66
C ALA A 21 5.43 21.73 5.16
N LYS A 22 6.04 22.79 4.59
CA LYS A 22 5.96 23.08 3.14
C LYS A 22 6.56 21.96 2.27
N LYS A 23 7.47 21.15 2.83
CA LYS A 23 8.14 20.02 2.14
C LYS A 23 7.49 18.67 2.44
N SER A 24 6.59 18.60 3.41
CA SER A 24 6.02 17.35 3.94
C SER A 24 4.50 17.37 3.82
N THR A 25 4.01 17.56 2.59
CA THR A 25 2.56 17.61 2.29
C THR A 25 1.98 16.25 1.92
N GLY A 26 2.76 15.17 2.10
CA GLY A 26 2.39 13.84 1.61
C GLY A 26 2.05 13.86 0.11
N PRO A 27 1.49 12.77 -0.43
CA PRO A 27 1.02 12.75 -1.79
C PRO A 27 -0.33 13.45 -1.94
N ILE A 28 -0.38 14.43 -2.83
CA ILE A 28 -1.59 15.21 -3.13
C ILE A 28 -2.33 14.62 -4.35
N THR A 29 -1.58 14.06 -5.30
CA THR A 29 -2.12 13.46 -6.53
C THR A 29 -2.72 12.08 -6.28
N PHE A 30 -3.64 11.67 -7.15
CA PHE A 30 -4.22 10.32 -7.11
C PHE A 30 -3.15 9.23 -7.23
N GLU A 31 -2.22 9.38 -8.19
CA GLU A 31 -1.09 8.46 -8.38
C GLU A 31 -0.18 8.40 -7.14
N GLY A 32 0.13 9.56 -6.55
CA GLY A 32 0.95 9.62 -5.34
C GLY A 32 0.27 8.92 -4.17
N LYS A 33 -1.05 9.09 -4.02
CA LYS A 33 -1.84 8.44 -2.97
C LYS A 33 -1.88 6.93 -3.17
N GLN A 34 -2.08 6.46 -4.40
CA GLN A 34 -2.00 5.02 -4.70
C GLN A 34 -0.63 4.45 -4.35
N LYS A 35 0.45 5.15 -4.72
CA LYS A 35 1.82 4.70 -4.45
C LYS A 35 2.10 4.52 -2.96
N VAL A 36 1.53 5.37 -2.09
CA VAL A 36 1.74 5.27 -0.63
C VAL A 36 0.63 4.54 0.11
N ALA A 37 -0.44 4.10 -0.55
CA ALA A 37 -1.61 3.50 0.10
C ALA A 37 -1.24 2.24 0.89
N GLY A 38 -0.19 1.52 0.46
CA GLY A 38 0.33 0.35 1.14
C GLY A 38 1.17 0.64 2.39
N ASN A 39 1.63 1.87 2.62
CA ASN A 39 2.61 2.17 3.66
C ASN A 39 2.08 1.96 5.10
N ALA A 40 0.77 1.98 5.30
CA ALA A 40 0.14 1.76 6.60
C ALA A 40 -0.24 0.30 6.86
N ILE A 41 -0.05 -0.59 5.89
CA ILE A 41 -0.46 -1.99 5.99
C ILE A 41 0.59 -2.74 6.81
N THR A 42 0.16 -3.32 7.92
CA THR A 42 0.99 -4.16 8.80
C THR A 42 0.80 -5.65 8.53
N HIS A 43 -0.45 -6.12 8.51
CA HIS A 43 -0.77 -7.55 8.36
C HIS A 43 -1.64 -7.90 7.16
N ALA A 44 -2.23 -6.91 6.49
CA ALA A 44 -3.09 -7.10 5.31
C ALA A 44 -4.31 -8.05 5.48
N LEU A 45 -4.66 -8.49 6.70
CA LEU A 45 -5.74 -9.47 6.93
C LEU A 45 -7.13 -9.06 6.40
N THR A 46 -7.37 -7.75 6.27
CA THR A 46 -8.63 -7.19 5.72
C THR A 46 -8.38 -6.43 4.42
N ALA A 47 -7.28 -6.70 3.72
CA ALA A 47 -7.00 -6.06 2.45
C ALA A 47 -7.99 -6.56 1.38
N GLU A 48 -8.57 -5.64 0.63
CA GLU A 48 -9.44 -5.96 -0.51
C GLU A 48 -8.68 -6.35 -1.78
N ARG A 49 -7.35 -6.21 -1.75
CA ARG A 49 -6.46 -6.50 -2.89
C ARG A 49 -5.29 -7.31 -2.39
N LEU A 50 -4.70 -8.12 -3.25
CA LEU A 50 -3.41 -8.72 -2.97
C LEU A 50 -2.38 -7.61 -2.75
N VAL A 51 -1.76 -7.66 -1.58
CA VAL A 51 -0.78 -6.68 -1.14
C VAL A 51 0.55 -7.41 -0.96
N ILE A 52 1.42 -7.27 -1.95
CA ILE A 52 2.76 -7.84 -1.98
C ILE A 52 3.68 -6.91 -1.17
N ILE A 53 3.76 -7.10 0.16
CA ILE A 53 4.64 -6.33 1.04
C ILE A 53 5.91 -7.12 1.31
N GLY A 54 7.05 -6.63 0.85
CA GLY A 54 8.35 -7.26 1.10
C GLY A 54 8.61 -8.53 0.28
N GLU A 55 7.62 -8.99 -0.48
CA GLU A 55 7.72 -10.10 -1.41
C GLU A 55 8.18 -9.64 -2.80
N ASN A 56 8.74 -10.56 -3.58
CA ASN A 56 9.26 -10.25 -4.91
C ASN A 56 8.12 -10.27 -5.94
N LEU A 57 7.77 -9.09 -6.45
CA LEU A 57 6.77 -8.92 -7.50
C LEU A 57 7.07 -9.76 -8.76
N GLU A 58 8.34 -9.93 -9.09
CA GLU A 58 8.77 -10.71 -10.26
C GLU A 58 8.53 -12.21 -10.06
N GLU A 59 8.69 -12.71 -8.84
CA GLU A 59 8.39 -14.09 -8.47
C GLU A 59 6.87 -14.35 -8.50
N PHE A 60 6.08 -13.42 -7.95
CA PHE A 60 4.62 -13.48 -8.05
C PHE A 60 4.14 -13.50 -9.51
N ASN A 61 4.70 -12.63 -10.36
CA ASN A 61 4.35 -12.60 -11.79
C ASN A 61 4.74 -13.90 -12.48
N THR A 62 5.92 -14.45 -12.18
CA THR A 62 6.38 -15.74 -12.72
C THR A 62 5.43 -16.87 -12.31
N PHE A 63 5.03 -16.91 -11.04
CA PHE A 63 4.06 -17.86 -10.52
C PHE A 63 2.70 -17.72 -11.23
N LYS A 64 2.16 -16.49 -11.30
CA LYS A 64 0.89 -16.20 -11.97
C LYS A 64 0.92 -16.61 -13.44
N GLU A 65 2.00 -16.30 -14.17
CA GLU A 65 2.15 -16.71 -15.57
C GLU A 65 2.23 -18.22 -15.73
N SER A 66 2.90 -18.92 -14.81
CA SER A 66 2.95 -20.39 -14.82
C SER A 66 1.55 -21.00 -14.62
N MET A 67 0.75 -20.44 -13.72
CA MET A 67 -0.63 -20.88 -13.50
C MET A 67 -1.53 -20.53 -14.68
N LEU A 68 -1.35 -19.35 -15.31
CA LEU A 68 -2.16 -18.92 -16.44
C LEU A 68 -2.05 -19.90 -17.61
N LYS A 69 -0.86 -20.44 -17.87
CA LYS A 69 -0.60 -21.48 -18.90
C LYS A 69 -1.25 -22.83 -18.59
N ILE A 70 -1.59 -23.11 -17.33
CA ILE A 70 -2.21 -24.37 -16.92
C ILE A 70 -3.74 -24.25 -16.97
N TYR A 71 -4.28 -23.15 -16.46
CA TYR A 71 -5.71 -22.98 -16.30
C TYR A 71 -6.40 -22.41 -17.55
N GLU A 72 -5.68 -21.66 -18.39
CA GLU A 72 -6.20 -21.05 -19.62
C GLU A 72 -7.63 -20.49 -19.49
N PRO A 73 -7.90 -19.59 -18.51
CA PRO A 73 -9.25 -19.12 -18.26
C PRO A 73 -9.81 -18.35 -19.45
N VAL A 74 -11.08 -18.60 -19.79
CA VAL A 74 -11.77 -17.97 -20.91
C VAL A 74 -12.98 -17.18 -20.42
N GLY A 75 -12.93 -15.87 -20.65
CA GLY A 75 -14.03 -14.96 -20.32
C GLY A 75 -14.04 -14.53 -18.86
N ALA A 76 -14.81 -13.48 -18.59
CA ALA A 76 -14.73 -12.73 -17.33
C ALA A 76 -14.95 -13.57 -16.06
N TYR A 77 -15.80 -14.60 -16.12
CA TYR A 77 -16.11 -15.43 -14.96
C TYR A 77 -14.93 -16.35 -14.57
N GLU A 78 -14.32 -17.01 -15.56
CA GLU A 78 -13.17 -17.88 -15.32
C GLU A 78 -11.93 -17.07 -14.91
N GLU A 79 -11.76 -15.88 -15.50
CA GLU A 79 -10.71 -14.94 -15.11
C GLU A 79 -10.83 -14.50 -13.64
N GLU A 80 -12.05 -14.20 -13.16
CA GLU A 80 -12.29 -13.82 -11.77
C GLU A 80 -11.92 -14.98 -10.81
N ILE A 81 -12.32 -16.21 -11.14
CA ILE A 81 -12.00 -17.39 -10.34
C ILE A 81 -10.50 -17.65 -10.34
N PHE A 82 -9.85 -17.53 -11.51
CA PHE A 82 -8.42 -17.72 -11.65
C PHE A 82 -7.64 -16.74 -10.76
N ILE A 83 -8.03 -15.46 -10.74
CA ILE A 83 -7.39 -14.46 -9.88
C ILE A 83 -7.49 -14.89 -8.40
N LYS A 84 -8.66 -15.32 -7.93
CA LYS A 84 -8.85 -15.79 -6.55
C LYS A 84 -7.99 -17.02 -6.24
N ILE A 85 -7.83 -17.95 -7.19
CA ILE A 85 -6.97 -19.12 -7.01
C ILE A 85 -5.50 -18.68 -6.84
N VAL A 86 -5.02 -17.78 -7.70
CA VAL A 86 -3.65 -17.26 -7.64
C VAL A 86 -3.41 -16.54 -6.31
N GLU A 87 -4.35 -15.70 -5.88
CA GLU A 87 -4.25 -14.96 -4.60
C GLU A 87 -4.27 -15.87 -3.36
N ILE A 88 -5.00 -16.99 -3.38
CA ILE A 88 -5.06 -17.94 -2.25
C ILE A 88 -3.83 -18.86 -2.22
N LYS A 89 -3.25 -19.15 -3.38
CA LYS A 89 -2.13 -20.10 -3.53
C LYS A 89 -0.76 -19.47 -3.30
N TRP A 90 -0.66 -18.17 -3.52
CA TRP A 90 0.49 -17.35 -3.16
C TRP A 90 0.48 -17.10 -1.65
#